data_AF-A0A0Q6PZE5-F1
#
_entry.id   AF-A0A0Q6PZE5-F1
#
_cell.length_a   1.000
_cell.length_b   1.000
_cell.length_c   1.000
_cell.angle_alpha   90.00
_cell.angle_beta   90.00
_cell.angle_gamma   90.00
#
_symmetry.space_group_name_H-M   'P 1'
#
loop_
_entity.id
_entity.type
_entity.pdbx_description
1 polymer ?
#
loop_
_entity_poly.entity_id
_entity_poly.type
_entity_poly.pdbx_seq_one_letter_code
_entity_poly.pdbx_strand_id
1 'polypeptide(L)'
;MTNYRSESSIGARIKAARRQRGYRTARELAAAMPGSNVTAATLENIESGRKVELTVSQLLNIARVLNIPPSFLLAPMGTPDAKLDLPNLDDSFEDMSAAEFDSWLTATPMGGYRSAVATERTDIDQLNALRELLALRREARRLQTVLEVQSEAGDPDLQTAAPVTESRLAAVLSEARHLEDLLQAAGWTVEPGSEPGS
;
A
#
# COMPACT_ATOMS: atom_id res chain seq x y z
N MET A 1 -7.86 25.07 5.90
CA MET A 1 -7.42 23.83 6.59
C MET A 1 -6.05 23.47 6.05
N THR A 2 -5.09 23.17 6.92
CA THR A 2 -3.72 22.83 6.53
C THR A 2 -3.70 21.49 5.79
N ASN A 3 -3.25 21.48 4.53
CA ASN A 3 -3.12 20.25 3.74
C ASN A 3 -1.79 19.59 4.07
N TYR A 4 -1.82 18.52 4.86
CA TYR A 4 -0.61 17.81 5.27
C TYR A 4 0.24 17.30 4.09
N ARG A 5 -0.34 17.10 2.90
CA ARG A 5 0.38 16.57 1.74
C ARG A 5 1.49 17.49 1.23
N SER A 6 1.44 18.79 1.53
CA SER A 6 2.37 19.79 1.03
C SER A 6 3.26 20.39 2.13
N GLU A 7 3.24 19.82 3.34
CA GLU A 7 4.06 20.31 4.45
C GLU A 7 5.54 19.96 4.23
N SER A 8 6.42 20.88 4.63
CA SER A 8 7.86 20.89 4.32
C SER A 8 8.74 20.13 5.31
N SER A 9 8.16 19.19 6.06
CA SER A 9 8.91 18.19 6.84
C SER A 9 7.98 17.06 7.28
N ILE A 10 8.56 15.89 7.57
CA ILE A 10 7.82 14.75 8.15
C ILE A 10 7.05 15.12 9.43
N GLY A 11 7.65 15.91 10.33
CA GLY A 11 7.03 16.36 11.57
C GLY A 11 5.82 17.27 11.33
N ALA A 12 5.94 18.20 10.38
CA ALA A 12 4.85 19.07 9.98
C ALA A 12 3.72 18.27 9.29
N ARG A 13 4.07 17.30 8.42
CA ARG A 13 3.12 16.36 7.82
C ARG A 13 2.34 15.58 8.87
N ILE A 14 3.02 14.99 9.85
CA ILE A 14 2.38 14.25 10.95
C ILE A 14 1.44 15.16 11.76
N LYS A 15 1.89 16.37 12.13
CA LYS A 15 1.08 17.34 12.89
C LYS A 15 -0.17 17.76 12.14
N ALA A 16 -0.05 18.08 10.86
CA ALA A 16 -1.16 18.50 10.01
C ALA A 16 -2.14 17.33 9.79
N ALA A 17 -1.63 16.14 9.51
CA ALA A 17 -2.42 14.92 9.36
C ALA A 17 -3.20 14.59 10.64
N ARG A 18 -2.54 14.65 11.80
CA ARG A 18 -3.14 14.45 13.11
C ARG A 18 -4.34 15.37 13.34
N ARG A 19 -4.17 16.67 13.08
CA ARG A 19 -5.25 17.66 13.20
C ARG A 19 -6.39 17.38 12.23
N GLN A 20 -6.09 17.03 10.98
CA GLN A 20 -7.10 16.71 9.97
C GLN A 20 -7.91 15.45 10.34
N ARG A 21 -7.29 14.50 11.05
CA ARG A 21 -7.95 13.26 11.52
C ARG A 21 -8.66 13.43 12.87
N GLY A 22 -8.75 14.66 13.39
CA GLY A 22 -9.55 14.98 14.60
C GLY A 22 -8.80 14.85 15.92
N TYR A 23 -7.53 14.44 15.92
CA TYR A 23 -6.70 14.40 17.12
C TYR A 23 -6.14 15.80 17.42
N ARG A 24 -6.63 16.44 18.49
CA ARG A 24 -6.27 17.82 18.84
C ARG A 24 -4.88 17.91 19.45
N THR A 25 -4.46 16.88 20.17
CA THR A 25 -3.17 16.83 20.87
C THR A 25 -2.33 15.62 20.46
N ALA A 26 -1.01 15.71 20.63
CA ALA A 26 -0.10 14.57 20.46
C ALA A 26 -0.41 13.44 21.45
N ARG A 27 -0.87 13.79 22.66
CA ARG A 27 -1.34 12.83 23.67
C ARG A 27 -2.54 12.01 23.19
N GLU A 28 -3.53 12.65 22.57
CA GLU A 28 -4.69 11.94 22.00
C GLU A 28 -4.26 10.95 20.91
N LEU A 29 -3.33 11.35 20.02
CA LEU A 29 -2.82 10.44 19.00
C LEU A 29 -2.05 9.27 19.64
N ALA A 30 -1.16 9.53 20.59
CA ALA A 30 -0.42 8.48 21.30
C ALA A 30 -1.36 7.49 22.02
N ALA A 31 -2.43 7.99 22.65
CA ALA A 31 -3.43 7.16 23.33
C ALA A 31 -4.20 6.23 22.37
N ALA A 32 -4.32 6.61 21.09
CA ALA A 32 -4.93 5.76 20.06
C ALA A 32 -3.99 4.64 19.55
N MET A 33 -2.73 4.59 20.02
CA MET A 33 -1.74 3.56 19.70
C MET A 33 -1.32 2.76 20.95
N PRO A 34 -2.24 2.05 21.64
CA PRO A 34 -1.90 1.31 22.84
C PRO A 34 -0.85 0.23 22.56
N GLY A 35 0.14 0.09 23.45
CA GLY A 35 1.24 -0.86 23.30
C GLY A 35 2.32 -0.47 22.28
N SER A 36 2.21 0.71 21.64
CA SER A 36 3.24 1.21 20.75
C SER A 36 4.41 1.85 21.50
N ASN A 37 5.54 2.00 20.80
CA ASN A 37 6.69 2.78 21.26
C ASN A 37 6.56 4.30 20.97
N VAL A 38 5.35 4.78 20.65
CA VAL A 38 5.07 6.17 20.30
C VAL A 38 4.44 6.89 21.49
N THR A 39 5.25 7.63 22.25
CA THR A 39 4.75 8.43 23.38
C THR A 39 4.34 9.84 22.94
N ALA A 40 3.52 10.52 23.76
CA ALA A 40 3.14 11.91 23.51
C ALA A 40 4.37 12.83 23.37
N ALA A 41 5.37 12.68 24.25
CA ALA A 41 6.62 13.43 24.18
C ALA A 41 7.42 13.12 22.89
N THR A 42 7.41 11.86 22.44
CA THR A 42 8.07 11.48 21.17
C THR A 42 7.38 12.18 20.00
N LEU A 43 6.05 12.16 19.94
CA LEU A 43 5.29 12.88 18.91
C LEU A 43 5.53 14.39 18.96
N GLU A 44 5.54 15.01 20.13
CA GLU A 44 5.82 16.45 20.27
C GLU A 44 7.23 16.80 19.76
N ASN A 45 8.23 15.97 20.05
CA ASN A 45 9.58 16.16 19.56
C ASN A 45 9.68 15.99 18.03
N ILE A 46 8.95 15.01 17.46
CA ILE A 46 8.89 14.83 15.99
C ILE A 46 8.17 16.01 15.34
N GLU A 47 6.98 16.39 15.83
CA GLU A 47 6.15 17.47 15.27
C GLU A 47 6.78 18.86 15.38
N SER A 48 7.72 19.05 16.31
CA SER A 48 8.51 20.28 16.46
C SER A 48 9.83 20.25 15.69
N GLY A 49 10.21 19.12 15.08
CA GLY A 49 11.49 18.94 14.41
C GLY A 49 12.68 18.76 15.36
N ARG A 50 12.46 18.70 16.68
CA ARG A 50 13.52 18.45 17.67
C ARG A 50 14.08 17.03 17.57
N LYS A 51 13.24 16.07 17.19
CA LYS A 51 13.64 14.70 16.90
C LYS A 51 13.57 14.48 15.39
N VAL A 52 14.75 14.38 14.79
CA VAL A 52 14.97 14.21 13.34
C VAL A 52 14.81 12.75 12.93
N GLU A 53 15.26 11.82 13.79
CA GLU A 53 15.18 10.39 13.52
C GLU A 53 13.82 9.80 13.89
N LEU A 54 13.22 9.06 12.96
CA LEU A 54 11.98 8.32 13.18
C LEU A 54 12.26 6.83 12.95
N THR A 55 11.96 5.98 13.93
CA THR A 55 12.07 4.53 13.69
C THR A 55 10.97 4.06 12.74
N VAL A 56 11.24 3.02 11.95
CA VAL A 56 10.23 2.43 11.04
C VAL A 56 8.98 2.00 11.82
N SER A 57 9.13 1.43 13.01
CA SER A 57 8.00 1.07 13.88
C SER A 57 7.16 2.28 14.30
N GLN A 58 7.78 3.42 14.61
CA GLN A 58 7.07 4.65 14.94
C GLN A 58 6.30 5.18 13.72
N LEU A 59 6.95 5.20 12.55
CA LEU A 59 6.31 5.59 11.30
C LEU A 59 5.07 4.74 10.99
N LEU A 60 5.20 3.41 11.04
CA LEU A 60 4.11 2.50 10.71
C LEU A 60 2.95 2.59 11.70
N ASN A 61 3.23 2.71 13.00
CA ASN A 61 2.20 2.90 14.03
C ASN A 61 1.42 4.21 13.80
N ILE A 62 2.14 5.31 13.54
CA ILE A 62 1.53 6.62 13.26
C ILE A 62 0.69 6.57 11.99
N ALA A 63 1.25 6.06 10.89
CA ALA A 63 0.56 5.93 9.60
C ALA A 63 -0.72 5.08 9.72
N ARG A 64 -0.64 3.96 10.44
CA ARG A 64 -1.76 3.04 10.65
C ARG A 64 -2.91 3.67 11.41
N VAL A 65 -2.63 4.42 12.48
CA VAL A 65 -3.67 5.09 13.28
C VAL A 65 -4.25 6.31 12.58
N LEU A 66 -3.42 7.06 11.85
CA LEU A 66 -3.91 8.16 11.02
C LEU A 66 -4.67 7.68 9.76
N ASN A 67 -4.63 6.38 9.44
CA ASN A 67 -5.16 5.80 8.21
C ASN A 67 -4.64 6.52 6.95
N ILE A 68 -3.32 6.70 6.89
CA ILE A 68 -2.60 7.38 5.82
C ILE A 68 -1.49 6.46 5.31
N PRO A 69 -1.31 6.30 3.98
CA PRO A 69 -0.16 5.57 3.43
C PRO A 69 1.17 6.19 3.89
N PRO A 70 2.19 5.41 4.26
CA PRO A 70 3.46 5.95 4.74
C PRO A 70 4.12 6.96 3.79
N SER A 71 3.96 6.80 2.47
CA SER A 71 4.52 7.73 1.47
C SER A 71 4.04 9.17 1.64
N PHE A 72 2.78 9.37 2.03
CA PHE A 72 2.23 10.70 2.34
C PHE A 72 2.81 11.35 3.61
N LEU A 73 3.50 10.59 4.47
CA LEU A 73 4.25 11.13 5.61
C LEU A 73 5.73 11.31 5.26
N LEU A 74 6.26 10.47 4.39
CA LEU A 74 7.67 10.47 4.01
C LEU A 74 7.99 11.54 2.96
N ALA A 75 7.08 11.86 2.04
CA ALA A 75 7.33 12.80 0.95
C ALA A 75 6.22 13.87 0.83
N PRO A 76 6.52 15.04 0.24
CA PRO A 76 5.56 16.12 0.02
C PRO A 76 4.66 15.82 -1.19
N MET A 77 3.83 14.77 -1.10
CA MET A 77 2.98 14.27 -2.21
C MET A 77 1.97 15.27 -2.77
N GLY A 78 1.71 16.38 -2.10
CA GLY A 78 0.90 17.49 -2.61
C GLY A 78 1.63 18.34 -3.66
N THR A 79 2.93 18.14 -3.81
CA THR A 79 3.83 18.74 -4.81
C THR A 79 4.69 17.61 -5.40
N PRO A 80 4.15 16.80 -6.33
CA PRO A 80 4.80 15.56 -6.78
C PRO A 80 6.19 15.76 -7.37
N ASP A 81 6.46 16.90 -7.98
CA ASP A 81 7.75 17.26 -8.58
C ASP A 81 8.75 17.86 -7.57
N ALA A 82 8.33 18.08 -6.31
CA ALA A 82 9.23 18.61 -5.29
C ALA A 82 10.24 17.55 -4.86
N LYS A 83 11.46 18.00 -4.53
CA LYS A 83 12.50 17.18 -3.92
C LYS A 83 12.07 16.63 -2.56
N LEU A 84 12.69 15.53 -2.15
CA LEU A 84 12.53 15.00 -0.80
C LEU A 84 13.08 15.98 0.23
N ASP A 85 12.34 16.11 1.33
CA ASP A 85 12.65 16.95 2.50
C ASP A 85 12.91 16.08 3.74
N LEU A 86 13.36 14.84 3.51
CA LEU A 86 13.79 13.93 4.56
C LEU A 86 15.26 14.22 4.92
N PRO A 87 15.56 14.40 6.21
CA PRO A 87 16.93 14.62 6.67
C PRO A 87 17.74 13.32 6.61
N ASN A 88 19.06 13.47 6.52
CA ASN A 88 20.04 12.37 6.58
C ASN A 88 19.92 11.32 5.45
N LEU A 89 19.37 11.71 4.30
CA LEU A 89 19.52 10.94 3.07
C LEU A 89 20.88 11.21 2.42
N ASP A 90 21.42 10.24 1.70
CA ASP A 90 22.61 10.42 0.88
C ASP A 90 22.29 11.10 -0.46
N ASP A 91 23.35 11.47 -1.19
CA ASP A 91 23.27 12.25 -2.42
C ASP A 91 22.46 11.57 -3.54
N SER A 92 22.24 10.23 -3.48
CA SER A 92 21.42 9.53 -4.48
C SER A 92 19.94 9.94 -4.46
N PHE A 93 19.49 10.61 -3.40
CA PHE A 93 18.13 11.13 -3.27
C PHE A 93 17.98 12.61 -3.61
N GLU A 94 19.08 13.33 -3.89
CA GLU A 94 19.07 14.80 -4.01
C GLU A 94 18.14 15.30 -5.13
N ASP A 95 18.08 14.58 -6.24
CA ASP A 95 17.23 14.92 -7.40
C ASP A 95 15.97 14.06 -7.50
N MET A 96 15.74 13.16 -6.54
CA MET A 96 14.55 12.33 -6.54
C MET A 96 13.33 13.17 -6.14
N SER A 97 12.34 13.23 -7.04
CA SER A 97 11.06 13.86 -6.75
C SER A 97 10.21 13.01 -5.80
N ALA A 98 9.20 13.63 -5.17
CA ALA A 98 8.25 12.93 -4.31
C ALA A 98 7.50 11.81 -5.07
N ALA A 99 7.15 12.03 -6.35
CA ALA A 99 6.51 11.03 -7.18
C ALA A 99 7.43 9.86 -7.53
N GLU A 100 8.70 10.12 -7.88
CA GLU A 100 9.69 9.07 -8.12
C GLU A 100 9.95 8.26 -6.85
N PHE A 101 10.06 8.94 -5.70
CA PHE A 101 10.23 8.28 -4.41
C PHE A 101 9.07 7.36 -4.06
N ASP A 102 7.81 7.80 -4.21
CA ASP A 102 6.65 6.94 -3.98
C ASP A 102 6.66 5.72 -4.92
N SER A 103 7.07 5.92 -6.17
CA SER A 103 7.12 4.86 -7.16
C SER A 103 8.21 3.83 -6.87
N TRP A 104 9.40 4.29 -6.44
CA TRP A 104 10.47 3.45 -5.93
C TRP A 104 10.03 2.69 -4.67
N LEU A 105 9.48 3.39 -3.67
CA LEU A 105 9.05 2.83 -2.40
C LEU A 105 7.93 1.77 -2.57
N THR A 106 7.05 1.98 -3.55
CA THR A 106 5.95 1.07 -3.84
C THR A 106 6.27 0.08 -4.95
N ALA A 107 7.46 0.09 -5.54
CA ALA A 107 7.83 -0.74 -6.69
C ALA A 107 6.76 -0.71 -7.80
N THR A 108 6.28 0.48 -8.16
CA THR A 108 5.23 0.66 -9.17
C THR A 108 5.87 0.72 -10.58
N PRO A 109 5.52 -0.18 -11.51
CA PRO A 109 6.26 -0.39 -12.77
C PRO A 109 6.07 0.72 -13.82
N MET A 110 5.26 1.74 -13.51
CA MET A 110 5.00 2.90 -14.39
C MET A 110 5.05 4.25 -13.66
N GLY A 111 5.44 4.25 -12.39
CA GLY A 111 5.57 5.49 -11.63
C GLY A 111 6.98 6.00 -11.82
N GLY A 112 7.18 7.08 -12.58
CA GLY A 112 8.37 7.95 -12.76
C GLY A 112 9.80 7.40 -12.59
N TYR A 113 10.06 6.68 -11.49
CA TYR A 113 11.29 6.01 -11.15
C TYR A 113 11.73 4.97 -12.18
N ARG A 114 13.03 5.03 -12.50
CA ARG A 114 13.70 4.06 -13.38
C ARG A 114 14.73 3.30 -12.57
N SER A 115 14.56 1.99 -12.50
CA SER A 115 15.47 1.09 -11.82
C SER A 115 16.86 1.11 -12.45
N ALA A 116 17.87 1.22 -11.58
CA ALA A 116 19.25 1.43 -12.01
C ALA A 116 19.90 0.14 -12.55
N VAL A 117 19.45 -1.01 -12.06
CA VAL A 117 20.04 -2.32 -12.35
C VAL A 117 19.00 -3.35 -12.78
N ALA A 118 19.44 -4.42 -13.42
CA ALA A 118 18.56 -5.49 -13.92
C ALA A 118 17.93 -6.30 -12.77
N THR A 119 18.66 -6.52 -11.67
CA THR A 119 18.16 -7.27 -10.51
C THR A 119 16.99 -6.56 -9.84
N GLU A 120 17.10 -5.25 -9.66
CA GLU A 120 16.02 -4.41 -9.13
C GLU A 120 14.76 -4.48 -10.01
N ARG A 121 14.91 -4.48 -11.33
CA ARG A 121 13.79 -4.69 -12.26
C ARG A 121 13.11 -6.03 -12.01
N THR A 122 13.89 -7.09 -11.89
CA THR A 122 13.36 -8.42 -11.57
C THR A 122 12.61 -8.44 -10.24
N ASP A 123 13.13 -7.80 -9.19
CA ASP A 123 12.45 -7.70 -7.90
C ASP A 123 11.12 -6.93 -8.00
N ILE A 124 11.11 -5.82 -8.75
CA ILE A 124 9.90 -5.03 -9.03
C ILE A 124 8.86 -5.88 -9.78
N ASP A 125 9.28 -6.60 -10.83
CA ASP A 125 8.40 -7.47 -11.63
C ASP A 125 7.77 -8.57 -10.77
N GLN A 126 8.56 -9.21 -9.89
CA GLN A 126 8.06 -10.22 -8.95
C GLN A 126 7.05 -9.63 -7.96
N LEU A 127 7.30 -8.44 -7.39
CA LEU A 127 6.36 -7.76 -6.50
C LEU A 127 5.05 -7.41 -7.22
N ASN A 128 5.11 -7.06 -8.51
CA ASN A 128 3.93 -6.78 -9.32
C ASN A 128 3.13 -8.04 -9.64
N ALA A 129 3.79 -9.13 -10.03
CA ALA A 129 3.14 -10.43 -10.21
C ALA A 129 2.43 -10.88 -8.92
N LEU A 130 3.05 -10.68 -7.75
CA LEU A 130 2.41 -10.98 -6.46
C LEU A 130 1.15 -10.13 -6.22
N ARG A 131 1.18 -8.82 -6.52
CA ARG A 131 0.01 -7.94 -6.35
C ARG A 131 -1.13 -8.32 -7.29
N GLU A 132 -0.79 -8.65 -8.53
CA GLU A 132 -1.73 -9.12 -9.53
C GLU A 132 -2.40 -10.43 -9.09
N LEU A 133 -1.61 -11.39 -8.62
CA LEU A 133 -2.14 -12.63 -8.05
C LEU A 133 -3.13 -12.36 -6.90
N LEU A 134 -2.77 -11.48 -5.96
CA LEU A 134 -3.67 -11.11 -4.85
C LEU A 134 -4.94 -10.41 -5.34
N ALA A 135 -4.90 -9.66 -6.43
CA ALA A 135 -6.07 -9.06 -7.07
C ALA A 135 -6.95 -10.13 -7.74
N LEU A 136 -6.36 -11.06 -8.50
CA LEU A 136 -7.07 -12.17 -9.13
C LEU A 136 -7.75 -13.06 -8.08
N ARG A 137 -7.09 -13.36 -6.96
CA ARG A 137 -7.71 -14.12 -5.84
C ARG A 137 -8.90 -13.42 -5.19
N ARG A 138 -8.90 -12.08 -5.13
CA ARG A 138 -10.07 -11.32 -4.66
C ARG A 138 -11.20 -11.38 -5.68
N GLU A 139 -10.88 -11.26 -6.97
CA GLU A 139 -11.86 -11.33 -8.05
C GLU A 139 -12.48 -12.73 -8.17
N ALA A 140 -11.68 -13.80 -8.07
CA ALA A 140 -12.17 -15.17 -8.07
C ALA A 140 -13.18 -15.42 -6.93
N ARG A 141 -12.85 -14.99 -5.70
CA ARG A 141 -13.78 -15.06 -4.56
C ARG A 141 -15.08 -14.29 -4.82
N ARG A 142 -14.98 -13.10 -5.40
CA ARG A 142 -16.16 -12.29 -5.76
C ARG A 142 -17.04 -13.00 -6.80
N LEU A 143 -16.44 -13.59 -7.83
CA LEU A 143 -17.15 -14.30 -8.89
C LEU A 143 -17.81 -15.60 -8.38
N GLN A 144 -17.16 -16.32 -7.46
CA GLN A 144 -17.73 -17.48 -6.79
C GLN A 144 -19.02 -17.10 -6.04
N THR A 145 -18.99 -16.05 -5.20
CA THR A 145 -20.19 -15.56 -4.51
C THR A 145 -21.30 -15.15 -5.49
N VAL A 146 -20.95 -14.55 -6.64
CA VAL A 146 -21.94 -14.19 -7.66
C VAL A 146 -22.58 -15.45 -8.26
N LEU A 147 -21.78 -16.48 -8.53
CA LEU A 147 -22.27 -17.73 -9.11
C LEU A 147 -23.18 -18.49 -8.14
N GLU A 148 -22.82 -18.55 -6.86
CA GLU A 148 -23.66 -19.10 -5.79
C GLU A 148 -25.04 -18.44 -5.79
N VAL A 149 -25.07 -17.10 -5.76
CA VAL A 149 -26.33 -16.32 -5.82
C VAL A 149 -27.12 -16.61 -7.10
N GLN A 150 -26.47 -16.67 -8.26
CA GLN A 150 -27.13 -17.00 -9.53
C GLN A 150 -27.75 -18.40 -9.54
N SER A 151 -27.09 -19.36 -8.91
CA SER A 151 -27.57 -20.75 -8.83
C SER A 151 -28.76 -20.92 -7.86
N GLU A 152 -28.80 -20.12 -6.78
CA GLU A 152 -29.82 -20.23 -5.73
C GLU A 152 -31.07 -19.36 -5.98
N ALA A 153 -30.96 -18.30 -6.79
CA ALA A 153 -32.00 -17.27 -6.90
C ALA A 153 -33.34 -17.76 -7.51
N GLY A 154 -33.37 -18.92 -8.18
CA GLY A 154 -34.57 -19.41 -8.88
C GLY A 154 -35.08 -18.50 -10.02
N ASP A 155 -34.33 -17.44 -10.33
CA ASP A 155 -34.62 -16.46 -11.36
C ASP A 155 -34.01 -16.93 -12.70
N PRO A 156 -34.83 -17.17 -13.74
CA PRO A 156 -34.36 -17.61 -15.06
C PRO A 156 -33.33 -16.68 -15.71
N ASP A 157 -33.43 -15.37 -15.48
CA ASP A 157 -32.51 -14.39 -16.06
C ASP A 157 -31.13 -14.49 -15.40
N LEU A 158 -31.09 -14.73 -14.09
CA LEU A 158 -29.84 -14.95 -13.35
C LEU A 158 -29.19 -16.29 -13.70
N GLN A 159 -29.99 -17.34 -13.92
CA GLN A 159 -29.49 -18.64 -14.38
C GLN A 159 -28.92 -18.55 -15.80
N THR A 160 -29.54 -17.76 -16.68
CA THR A 160 -29.04 -17.56 -18.05
C THR A 160 -27.69 -16.80 -18.07
N ALA A 161 -27.42 -15.98 -17.05
CA ALA A 161 -26.16 -15.24 -16.91
C ALA A 161 -25.02 -16.07 -16.28
N ALA A 162 -25.32 -17.20 -15.61
CA ALA A 162 -24.33 -18.03 -14.90
C ALA A 162 -23.17 -18.53 -15.79
N PRO A 163 -23.37 -19.02 -17.02
CA PRO A 163 -22.26 -19.51 -17.87
C PRO A 163 -21.21 -18.44 -18.20
N VAL A 164 -21.62 -17.16 -18.26
CA VAL A 164 -20.70 -16.03 -18.47
C VAL A 164 -19.85 -15.80 -17.23
N THR A 165 -20.45 -15.86 -16.03
CA THR A 165 -19.74 -15.77 -14.76
C THR A 165 -18.75 -16.91 -14.60
N GLU A 166 -19.14 -18.15 -14.92
CA GLU A 166 -18.29 -19.34 -14.91
C GLU A 166 -17.08 -19.18 -15.84
N SER A 167 -17.31 -18.76 -17.08
CA SER A 167 -16.24 -18.54 -18.06
C SER A 167 -15.22 -17.50 -17.57
N ARG A 168 -15.70 -16.41 -16.95
CA ARG A 168 -14.83 -15.39 -16.35
C ARG A 168 -14.06 -15.93 -15.15
N LEU A 169 -14.71 -16.71 -14.29
CA LEU A 169 -14.06 -17.34 -13.14
C LEU A 169 -12.95 -18.29 -13.59
N ALA A 170 -13.21 -19.13 -14.60
CA ALA A 170 -12.21 -20.04 -15.15
C ALA A 170 -10.99 -19.30 -15.72
N ALA A 171 -11.20 -18.19 -16.44
CA ALA A 171 -10.12 -17.35 -16.94
C ALA A 171 -9.27 -16.74 -15.80
N VAL A 172 -9.92 -16.17 -14.78
CA VAL A 172 -9.23 -15.59 -13.61
C VAL A 172 -8.42 -16.66 -12.85
N LEU A 173 -8.97 -17.86 -12.66
CA LEU A 173 -8.27 -18.96 -12.00
C LEU A 173 -7.10 -19.49 -12.84
N SER A 174 -7.23 -19.52 -14.16
CA SER A 174 -6.13 -19.90 -15.05
C SER A 174 -4.96 -18.92 -14.93
N GLU A 175 -5.23 -17.62 -14.95
CA GLU A 175 -4.20 -16.61 -14.82
C GLU A 175 -3.56 -16.60 -13.43
N ALA A 176 -4.37 -16.77 -12.37
CA ALA A 176 -3.86 -16.88 -11.02
C ALA A 176 -2.87 -18.05 -10.87
N ARG A 177 -3.19 -19.23 -11.43
CA ARG A 177 -2.29 -20.38 -11.44
C ARG A 177 -1.00 -20.10 -12.21
N HIS A 178 -1.08 -19.41 -13.34
CA HIS A 178 0.11 -19.02 -14.10
C HIS A 178 1.05 -18.13 -13.28
N LEU A 179 0.52 -17.13 -12.57
CA LEU A 179 1.32 -16.27 -11.70
C LEU A 179 1.88 -17.00 -10.47
N GLU A 180 1.12 -17.95 -9.90
CA GLU A 180 1.59 -18.82 -8.83
C GLU A 180 2.82 -19.63 -9.26
N ASP A 181 2.76 -20.27 -10.43
CA ASP A 181 3.89 -21.04 -10.99
C ASP A 181 5.11 -20.15 -11.23
N LEU A 182 4.92 -18.95 -11.79
CA LEU A 182 6.00 -17.99 -12.02
C LEU A 182 6.66 -17.53 -10.71
N LEU A 183 5.86 -17.19 -9.70
CA LEU A 183 6.36 -16.77 -8.39
C LEU A 183 7.07 -17.91 -7.67
N GLN A 184 6.54 -19.13 -7.74
CA GLN A 184 7.17 -20.32 -7.16
C GLN A 184 8.50 -20.64 -7.84
N ALA A 185 8.57 -20.53 -9.17
CA ALA A 185 9.83 -20.68 -9.91
C ALA A 185 10.87 -19.61 -9.53
N ALA A 186 10.42 -18.42 -9.13
CA ALA A 186 11.25 -17.35 -8.59
C ALA A 186 11.61 -17.52 -7.09
N GLY A 187 11.11 -18.57 -6.42
CA GLY A 187 11.43 -18.89 -5.03
C GLY A 187 10.46 -18.35 -3.98
N TRP A 188 9.30 -17.82 -4.38
CA TRP A 188 8.26 -17.38 -3.45
C TRP A 188 7.48 -18.56 -2.89
N THR A 189 7.18 -18.52 -1.59
CA THR A 189 6.23 -19.43 -0.96
C THR A 189 4.83 -18.82 -1.05
N VAL A 190 4.08 -19.21 -2.06
CA VAL A 190 2.70 -18.78 -2.24
C VAL A 190 1.78 -19.94 -1.88
N GLU A 191 0.90 -19.77 -0.88
CA GLU A 191 -0.11 -20.80 -0.59
C GLU A 191 -1.02 -20.96 -1.81
N PRO A 192 -1.27 -22.17 -2.32
CA PRO A 192 -2.17 -22.38 -3.44
C PRO A 192 -3.56 -21.82 -3.08
N GLY A 193 -4.19 -21.13 -4.05
CA GLY A 193 -5.57 -20.71 -3.87
C GLY A 193 -6.44 -21.93 -3.57
N SER A 194 -7.23 -21.91 -2.49
CA SER A 194 -8.13 -23.00 -2.14
C SER A 194 -9.01 -23.33 -3.35
N GLU A 195 -8.83 -24.51 -3.95
CA GLU A 195 -9.75 -24.97 -4.99
C GLU A 195 -11.13 -25.15 -4.36
N PRO A 196 -12.20 -24.66 -5.00
CA PRO A 196 -13.55 -24.91 -4.51
C PRO A 196 -13.88 -26.40 -4.73
N GLY A 197 -13.90 -27.19 -3.65
CA GLY A 197 -14.48 -28.55 -3.63
C GLY A 197 -13.55 -29.68 -3.18
N SER A 198 -13.02 -29.62 -1.95
CA SER A 198 -12.65 -30.82 -1.18
C SER A 198 -13.62 -31.03 -0.03
#